data_AF-A0A938Q5E0-F1
#
_entry.id   AF-A0A938Q5E0-F1
#
_cell.length_a   1.000
_cell.length_b   1.000
_cell.length_c   1.000
_cell.angle_alpha   90.00
_cell.angle_beta   90.00
_cell.angle_gamma   90.00
#
_symmetry.space_group_name_H-M   'P 1'
#
loop_
_entity.id
_entity.type
_entity.pdbx_description
1 polymer ?
#
loop_
_entity_poly.entity_id
_entity_poly.type
_entity_poly.pdbx_seq_one_letter_code
_entity_poly.pdbx_strand_id
1 'polypeptide(L)'
;MRSAPCPSSRCRPPGGRKAAGGTYLGYRYRPLFRQTDNASGGAFDYFDKGVLRNGFALIAWPADYGASGVMTFIVNHDGVVFQKDLGEGTEVAVAAIEAYDPDSSWVAVIDSD
;
A
#
# COMPACT_ATOMS: atom_id res chain seq x y z
N MET A 1 -32.49 -8.43 49.59
CA MET A 1 -31.11 -8.50 49.09
C MET A 1 -30.98 -7.54 47.91
N ARG A 2 -30.52 -6.31 48.15
CA ARG A 2 -30.33 -5.30 47.10
C ARG A 2 -28.86 -5.31 46.70
N SER A 3 -28.58 -5.69 45.46
CA SER A 3 -27.24 -5.63 44.87
C SER A 3 -26.71 -4.21 44.93
N ALA A 4 -25.46 -4.05 45.37
CA ALA A 4 -24.78 -2.77 45.40
C ALA A 4 -24.49 -2.26 43.97
N PRO A 5 -24.58 -0.94 43.71
CA PRO A 5 -24.18 -0.35 42.43
C PRO A 5 -22.65 -0.29 42.31
N CYS A 6 -22.14 -0.76 41.17
CA CYS A 6 -20.72 -0.81 40.83
C CYS A 6 -20.12 0.61 40.70
N PRO A 7 -18.93 0.91 41.27
CA PRO A 7 -18.32 2.23 41.19
C PRO A 7 -17.82 2.53 39.76
N SER A 8 -18.22 3.69 39.25
CA SER A 8 -18.20 4.15 37.86
C SER A 8 -16.83 4.49 37.25
N SER A 9 -15.73 3.81 37.61
CA SER A 9 -14.39 4.17 37.13
C SER A 9 -13.66 3.14 36.27
N ARG A 10 -14.25 1.98 35.94
CA ARG A 10 -13.57 0.93 35.15
C ARG A 10 -14.39 0.25 34.05
N CYS A 11 -15.49 0.84 33.59
CA CYS A 11 -16.12 0.39 32.35
C CYS A 11 -15.49 1.11 31.15
N ARG A 12 -14.26 0.73 30.80
CA ARG A 12 -13.73 1.04 29.46
C ARG A 12 -14.47 0.13 28.48
N PRO A 13 -15.24 0.65 27.51
CA PRO A 13 -15.80 -0.22 26.49
C PRO A 13 -14.62 -0.90 25.77
N PRO A 14 -14.71 -2.19 25.39
CA PRO A 14 -13.73 -2.77 24.50
C PRO A 14 -13.77 -1.94 23.21
N GLY A 15 -12.79 -1.05 23.07
CA GLY A 15 -12.55 -0.33 21.84
C GLY A 15 -12.33 -1.38 20.77
N GLY A 16 -13.34 -1.57 19.92
CA GLY A 16 -13.24 -2.43 18.77
C GLY A 16 -11.97 -2.06 18.04
N ARG A 17 -11.05 -3.01 17.92
CA ARG A 17 -9.96 -2.87 16.96
C ARG A 17 -10.68 -2.67 15.64
N LYS A 18 -10.68 -1.44 15.10
CA LYS A 18 -10.93 -1.27 13.68
C LYS A 18 -10.01 -2.29 13.02
N ALA A 19 -10.55 -3.13 12.14
CA ALA A 19 -9.71 -3.98 11.32
C ALA A 19 -8.77 -3.03 10.57
N ALA A 20 -7.58 -2.81 11.14
CA ALA A 20 -6.52 -2.09 10.48
C ALA A 20 -6.28 -2.91 9.23
N GLY A 21 -6.43 -2.29 8.05
CA GLY A 21 -6.10 -2.94 6.79
C GLY A 21 -4.80 -3.70 6.98
N GLY A 22 -4.91 -5.03 6.96
CA GLY A 22 -3.92 -5.91 7.55
C GLY A 22 -2.57 -5.69 6.89
N THR A 23 -1.57 -5.34 7.68
CA THR A 23 -0.19 -5.33 7.21
C THR A 23 0.19 -6.77 6.97
N TYR A 24 0.57 -7.11 5.73
CA TYR A 24 1.07 -8.45 5.42
C TYR A 24 2.59 -8.39 5.44
N LEU A 25 3.21 -9.20 6.31
CA LEU A 25 4.67 -9.22 6.52
C LEU A 25 5.27 -7.83 6.85
N GLY A 26 4.51 -6.96 7.53
CA GLY A 26 4.96 -5.59 7.85
C GLY A 26 4.79 -4.58 6.70
N TYR A 27 4.17 -4.98 5.59
CA TYR A 27 3.89 -4.11 4.45
C TYR A 27 2.39 -3.89 4.26
N ARG A 28 2.04 -2.69 3.80
CA ARG A 28 0.72 -2.33 3.30
C ARG A 28 0.74 -2.43 1.78
N TYR A 29 -0.38 -2.85 1.22
CA TYR A 29 -0.54 -3.04 -0.22
C TYR A 29 -1.76 -2.25 -0.68
N ARG A 30 -1.64 -1.60 -1.83
CA ARG A 30 -2.76 -0.94 -2.49
C ARG A 30 -2.70 -1.18 -4.00
N PRO A 31 -3.82 -1.56 -4.62
CA PRO A 31 -3.89 -1.65 -6.08
C PRO A 31 -3.92 -0.27 -6.71
N LEU A 32 -3.23 -0.15 -7.84
CA LEU A 32 -3.26 0.98 -8.76
C LEU A 32 -4.00 0.53 -10.02
N PHE A 33 -4.86 1.39 -10.54
CA PHE A 33 -5.81 1.06 -11.61
C PHE A 33 -5.48 1.71 -12.96
N ARG A 34 -4.34 2.39 -13.03
CA ARG A 34 -3.88 3.17 -14.18
C ARG A 34 -2.36 3.11 -14.26
N GLN A 35 -1.81 3.33 -15.44
CA GLN A 35 -0.37 3.57 -15.65
C GLN A 35 -0.12 4.82 -16.48
N THR A 36 1.06 5.40 -16.32
CA THR A 36 1.54 6.58 -17.06
C THR A 36 2.41 6.18 -18.25
N ASP A 37 2.88 7.15 -19.04
CA ASP A 37 3.74 6.91 -20.21
C ASP A 37 5.12 6.38 -19.85
N ASN A 38 5.54 6.47 -18.59
CA ASN A 38 6.82 5.91 -18.12
C ASN A 38 6.75 4.39 -17.93
N ALA A 39 5.54 3.80 -17.88
CA ALA A 39 5.37 2.37 -17.80
C ALA A 39 5.58 1.70 -19.18
N SER A 40 6.09 0.47 -19.17
CA SER A 40 6.03 -0.41 -20.34
C SER A 40 4.58 -0.54 -20.81
N GLY A 41 4.32 -0.21 -22.07
CA GLY A 41 2.98 -0.21 -22.66
C GLY A 41 2.28 1.16 -22.73
N GLY A 42 2.88 2.24 -22.22
CA GLY A 42 2.36 3.61 -22.31
C GLY A 42 1.21 3.91 -21.34
N ALA A 43 0.66 5.12 -21.36
CA ALA A 43 -0.42 5.50 -20.45
C ALA A 43 -1.77 4.86 -20.82
N PHE A 44 -2.37 4.14 -19.87
CA PHE A 44 -3.75 3.64 -20.00
C PHE A 44 -4.39 3.24 -18.67
N ASP A 45 -5.73 3.13 -18.69
CA ASP A 45 -6.54 2.64 -17.59
C ASP A 45 -6.69 1.12 -17.65
N TYR A 46 -6.52 0.44 -16.51
CA TYR A 46 -6.67 -1.01 -16.43
C TYR A 46 -8.12 -1.49 -16.56
N PHE A 47 -9.08 -0.58 -16.38
CA PHE A 47 -10.50 -0.82 -16.58
C PHE A 47 -10.91 -0.60 -18.04
N ASP A 48 -11.44 -1.64 -18.67
CA ASP A 48 -12.22 -1.53 -19.91
C ASP A 48 -13.69 -1.77 -19.58
N LYS A 49 -14.55 -0.77 -19.82
CA LYS A 49 -16.01 -0.83 -19.59
C LYS A 49 -16.40 -1.33 -18.18
N GLY A 50 -15.63 -0.93 -17.16
CA GLY A 50 -15.86 -1.32 -15.77
C GLY A 50 -15.33 -2.70 -15.39
N VAL A 51 -14.61 -3.37 -16.29
CA VAL A 51 -13.95 -4.66 -16.03
C VAL A 51 -12.44 -4.47 -16.05
N LEU A 52 -11.75 -4.94 -15.00
CA LEU A 52 -10.29 -4.91 -14.90
C LEU A 52 -9.70 -5.98 -15.85
N ARG A 53 -9.37 -5.61 -17.08
CA ARG A 53 -8.90 -6.54 -18.14
C ARG A 53 -7.55 -6.17 -18.74
N ASN A 54 -7.17 -4.89 -18.69
CA ASN A 54 -5.93 -4.43 -19.30
C ASN A 54 -4.72 -4.59 -18.36
N GLY A 55 -4.89 -5.31 -17.24
CA GLY A 55 -3.83 -5.58 -16.27
C GLY A 55 -4.15 -5.05 -14.89
N PHE A 56 -3.10 -4.90 -14.09
CA PHE A 56 -3.14 -4.30 -12.77
C PHE A 56 -1.72 -3.86 -12.37
N ALA A 57 -1.64 -2.97 -11.40
CA ALA A 57 -0.41 -2.69 -10.69
C ALA A 57 -0.66 -2.64 -9.19
N LEU A 58 0.39 -2.87 -8.42
CA LEU A 58 0.37 -2.85 -6.96
C LEU A 58 1.49 -1.94 -6.48
N ILE A 59 1.18 -1.18 -5.42
CA ILE A 59 2.18 -0.50 -4.60
C ILE A 59 2.22 -1.14 -3.22
N ALA A 60 3.42 -1.40 -2.73
CA ALA A 60 3.69 -1.95 -1.42
C ALA A 60 4.64 -1.03 -0.64
N TRP A 61 4.31 -0.70 0.60
CA TRP A 61 5.13 0.17 1.44
C TRP A 61 5.14 -0.31 2.89
N PRO A 62 6.20 -0.02 3.66
CA PRO A 62 6.29 -0.44 5.05
C PRO A 62 5.13 0.15 5.86
N ALA A 63 4.55 -0.67 6.73
CA ALA A 63 3.49 -0.24 7.62
C ALA A 63 3.98 0.81 8.64
N ASP A 64 5.19 0.60 9.13
CA ASP A 64 5.93 1.51 10.01
C ASP A 64 7.31 1.76 9.38
N TYR A 65 7.49 2.96 8.82
CA TYR A 65 8.75 3.37 8.21
C TYR A 65 9.88 3.33 9.24
N GLY A 66 11.02 2.74 8.87
CA GLY A 66 12.20 2.58 9.74
C GLY A 66 12.14 1.41 10.73
N ALA A 67 10.95 0.87 11.03
CA ALA A 67 10.78 -0.31 11.89
C ALA A 67 10.50 -1.59 11.09
N SER A 68 9.68 -1.51 10.04
CA SER A 68 9.31 -2.65 9.17
C SER A 68 10.08 -2.66 7.84
N GLY A 69 10.68 -1.52 7.48
CA GLY A 69 11.43 -1.32 6.23
C GLY A 69 11.49 0.16 5.87
N VAL A 70 12.28 0.49 4.85
CA VAL A 70 12.38 1.84 4.28
C VAL A 70 11.95 1.87 2.80
N MET A 71 11.96 0.71 2.13
CA MET A 71 11.73 0.63 0.69
C MET A 71 10.25 0.52 0.35
N THR A 72 9.83 1.31 -0.63
CA THR A 72 8.53 1.17 -1.31
C THR A 72 8.74 0.41 -2.61
N PHE A 73 7.83 -0.50 -2.92
CA PHE A 73 7.87 -1.31 -4.14
C PHE A 73 6.65 -1.04 -4.99
N ILE A 74 6.85 -1.03 -6.31
CA ILE A 74 5.75 -1.03 -7.29
C ILE A 74 5.99 -2.17 -8.28
N VAL A 75 4.91 -2.81 -8.69
CA VAL A 75 4.94 -3.91 -9.65
C VAL A 75 3.70 -3.86 -10.52
N ASN A 76 3.86 -4.14 -11.82
CA ASN A 76 2.75 -4.30 -12.76
C ASN A 76 2.63 -5.77 -13.21
N HIS A 77 1.67 -6.02 -14.10
CA HIS A 77 1.42 -7.33 -14.69
C HIS A 77 2.56 -7.86 -15.57
N ASP A 78 3.54 -7.03 -15.97
CA ASP A 78 4.75 -7.48 -16.70
C ASP A 78 5.75 -8.20 -15.78
N GLY A 79 5.56 -8.11 -14.46
CA GLY A 79 6.38 -8.82 -13.47
C GLY A 79 7.70 -8.14 -13.11
N VAL A 80 7.96 -6.93 -13.62
CA VAL A 80 9.12 -6.13 -13.20
C VAL A 80 8.80 -5.43 -11.89
N VAL A 81 9.59 -5.71 -10.86
CA VAL A 81 9.48 -5.03 -9.56
C VAL A 81 10.42 -3.84 -9.56
N PHE A 82 9.90 -2.67 -9.24
CA PHE A 82 10.69 -1.48 -8.99
C PHE A 82 10.65 -1.12 -7.51
N GLN A 83 11.74 -0.54 -7.02
CA GLN A 83 11.88 -0.09 -5.64
C GLN A 83 12.34 1.37 -5.58
N LYS A 84 11.85 2.08 -4.56
CA LYS A 84 12.23 3.48 -4.27
C LYS A 84 12.09 3.76 -2.79
N ASP A 85 13.04 4.51 -2.24
CA ASP A 85 12.92 5.08 -0.90
C ASP A 85 12.18 6.43 -0.99
N LEU A 86 11.06 6.55 -0.28
CA LEU A 86 10.24 7.76 -0.22
C LEU A 86 10.48 8.56 1.08
N GLY A 87 11.35 8.08 1.97
CA GLY A 87 11.68 8.74 3.23
C GLY A 87 10.61 8.58 4.32
N GLU A 88 10.77 9.34 5.41
CA GLU A 88 9.85 9.32 6.56
C GLU A 88 8.39 9.67 6.21
N GLY A 89 8.16 10.31 5.07
CA GLY A 89 6.85 10.65 4.53
C GLY A 89 6.20 9.58 3.64
N THR A 90 6.69 8.33 3.67
CA THR A 90 6.25 7.26 2.75
C THR A 90 4.73 7.09 2.71
N GLU A 91 4.02 7.11 3.85
CA GLU A 91 2.56 6.94 3.86
C GLU A 91 1.83 8.05 3.09
N VAL A 92 2.27 9.31 3.24
CA VAL A 92 1.68 10.47 2.54
C VAL A 92 2.08 10.46 1.07
N ALA A 93 3.34 10.14 0.77
CA ALA A 93 3.84 10.04 -0.59
C ALA A 93 3.10 8.94 -1.37
N VAL A 94 2.94 7.76 -0.77
CA VAL A 94 2.17 6.67 -1.37
C VAL A 94 0.71 7.08 -1.52
N ALA A 95 0.10 7.75 -0.54
CA ALA A 95 -1.29 8.21 -0.67
C ALA A 95 -1.53 9.04 -1.94
N ALA A 96 -0.55 9.85 -2.34
CA ALA A 96 -0.59 10.69 -3.55
C ALA A 96 -0.33 9.95 -4.88
N ILE A 97 0.17 8.71 -4.85
CA ILE A 97 0.43 7.92 -6.06
C ILE A 97 -0.88 7.29 -6.57
N GLU A 98 -1.46 7.86 -7.62
CA GLU A 98 -2.73 7.37 -8.20
C GLU A 98 -2.56 6.38 -9.36
N ALA A 99 -1.38 6.36 -9.98
CA ALA A 99 -1.06 5.55 -11.15
C ALA A 99 0.31 4.89 -11.01
N TYR A 100 0.50 3.77 -11.71
CA TYR A 100 1.79 3.12 -11.86
C TYR A 100 2.68 3.95 -12.77
N ASP A 101 3.75 4.49 -12.18
CA ASP A 101 4.65 5.44 -12.83
C ASP A 101 6.11 5.13 -12.45
N PRO A 102 6.75 4.13 -13.10
CA PRO A 102 8.16 3.83 -12.89
C PRO A 102 9.03 4.84 -13.65
N ASP A 103 9.01 6.10 -13.18
CA ASP A 103 9.91 7.15 -13.67
C ASP A 103 11.40 6.80 -13.41
N SER A 104 12.31 7.66 -13.88
CA SER A 104 13.75 7.46 -13.75
C SER A 104 14.31 7.41 -12.32
N SER A 105 13.51 7.77 -11.32
CA SER A 105 13.89 7.68 -9.91
C SER A 105 13.58 6.33 -9.26
N TRP A 106 12.85 5.46 -9.96
CA TRP A 106 12.60 4.08 -9.54
C TRP A 106 13.72 3.16 -10.02
N VAL A 107 14.15 2.25 -9.14
CA VAL A 107 15.21 1.29 -9.44
C VAL A 107 14.60 -0.09 -9.64
N ALA A 108 14.83 -0.72 -10.79
CA ALA A 108 14.38 -2.09 -11.03
C ALA A 108 15.14 -3.07 -10.10
N VAL A 109 14.40 -3.95 -9.45
CA VAL A 109 14.95 -5.05 -8.67
C VAL A 109 15.26 -6.18 -9.65
N ILE A 110 16.53 -6.27 -10.04
CA ILE A 110 17.05 -7.35 -10.88
C ILE A 110 17.70 -8.37 -9.95
N ASP A 111 17.16 -9.58 -9.91
CA ASP A 111 17.86 -10.71 -9.30
C ASP A 111 19.13 -10.94 -10.12
N SER A 112 20.28 -10.72 -9.48
CA SER A 112 21.57 -11.07 -10.05
C SER A 112 21.81 -12.54 -9.73
N ASP A 113 21.72 -13.40 -10.76
CA ASP A 113 22.12 -14.82 -10.72
C ASP A 113 23.63 -14.96 -10.46
#